data_AF-A0A7C2QJC0-F1
#
_entry.id   AF-A0A7C2QJC0-F1
#
_cell.length_a   1.000
_cell.length_b   1.000
_cell.length_c   1.000
_cell.angle_alpha   90.00
_cell.angle_beta   90.00
_cell.angle_gamma   90.00
#
_symmetry.space_group_name_H-M   'P 1'
#
loop_
_entity.id
_entity.type
_entity.pdbx_description
1 polymer ?
#
loop_
_entity_poly.entity_id
_entity_poly.type
_entity_poly.pdbx_seq_one_letter_code
_entity_poly.pdbx_strand_id
1 'polypeptide(L)'
;ERFIIPMSLILLDEALRTMTEVIKGLKVNEESIMANIQKTGGRIFSEFILDLLLKRGFPRISAYRIVQKASEITDVPFIDALLQIPEVARTLSREEIESVMRPDACLGDVKTDNNSGRR
;
A
#
# COMPACT_ATOMS: atom_id res chain seq x y z
N GLU A 1 34.54 -10.04 30.50
CA GLU A 1 34.57 -9.53 29.11
C GLU A 1 35.12 -10.54 28.09
N ARG A 2 36.28 -11.17 28.31
CA ARG A 2 37.00 -12.04 27.34
C ARG A 2 36.21 -13.22 26.72
N PHE A 3 35.09 -13.64 27.31
CA PHE A 3 34.23 -14.69 26.75
C PHE A 3 33.00 -14.14 26.03
N ILE A 4 32.50 -12.98 26.45
CA ILE A 4 31.24 -12.43 25.95
C ILE A 4 31.46 -11.82 24.56
N ILE A 5 32.56 -11.09 24.35
CA ILE A 5 32.89 -10.46 23.06
C ILE A 5 33.10 -11.50 21.95
N PRO A 6 33.95 -12.53 22.10
CA PRO A 6 34.13 -13.50 21.03
C PRO A 6 32.88 -14.34 20.77
N MET A 7 32.10 -14.70 21.82
CA MET A 7 30.86 -15.45 21.61
C MET A 7 29.77 -14.60 20.93
N SER A 8 29.64 -13.31 21.27
CA SER A 8 28.67 -12.43 20.60
C SER A 8 29.01 -12.21 19.13
N LEU A 9 30.30 -12.14 18.77
CA LEU A 9 30.74 -12.02 17.38
C LEU A 9 30.43 -13.28 16.55
N ILE A 10 30.66 -14.47 17.12
CA ILE A 10 30.34 -15.74 16.46
C ILE A 10 28.82 -15.87 16.24
N LEU A 11 28.02 -15.52 17.25
CA LEU A 11 26.56 -15.55 17.13
C LEU A 11 26.04 -14.52 16.10
N LEU A 12 26.66 -13.34 16.04
CA LEU A 12 26.29 -12.31 15.09
C LEU A 12 26.61 -12.73 13.65
N ASP A 13 27.77 -13.34 13.41
CA ASP A 13 28.17 -13.84 12.08
C ASP A 13 27.15 -14.88 11.57
N GLU A 14 26.77 -15.83 12.42
CA GLU A 14 25.79 -16.85 12.06
C GLU A 14 24.38 -16.27 11.84
N ALA A 15 23.96 -15.30 12.67
CA ALA A 15 22.69 -14.62 12.50
C ALA A 15 22.63 -13.81 11.20
N LEU A 16 23.70 -13.09 10.85
CA LEU A 16 23.78 -12.33 9.60
C LEU A 16 23.79 -13.23 8.37
N ARG A 17 24.50 -14.37 8.45
CA ARG A 17 24.51 -15.38 7.40
C ARG A 17 23.13 -15.99 7.18
N THR A 18 22.48 -16.41 8.27
CA THR A 18 21.11 -16.96 8.24
C THR A 18 20.12 -15.93 7.69
N MET A 19 20.19 -14.68 8.15
CA MET A 19 19.33 -13.60 7.66
C MET A 19 19.52 -13.37 6.16
N THR A 20 20.76 -13.41 5.67
CA THR A 20 21.07 -13.27 4.26
C THR A 20 20.48 -14.42 3.43
N GLU A 21 20.56 -15.66 3.92
CA GLU A 21 19.98 -16.83 3.26
C GLU A 21 18.45 -16.77 3.23
N VAL A 22 17.82 -16.37 4.34
CA VAL A 22 16.37 -16.17 4.43
C VAL A 22 15.90 -15.08 3.47
N ILE A 23 16.56 -13.93 3.44
CA ILE A 23 16.20 -12.83 2.52
C ILE A 23 16.39 -13.25 1.06
N LYS A 24 17.48 -13.96 0.73
CA LYS A 24 17.73 -14.48 -0.63
C LYS A 24 16.68 -15.51 -1.06
N GLY A 25 16.20 -16.33 -0.13
CA GLY A 25 15.18 -17.34 -0.38
C GLY A 25 13.74 -16.84 -0.22
N LEU A 26 13.55 -15.58 0.17
CA LEU A 26 12.24 -15.02 0.46
C LEU A 26 11.41 -14.93 -0.83
N LYS A 27 10.46 -15.85 -1.00
CA LYS A 27 9.48 -15.78 -2.08
C LYS A 27 8.32 -14.89 -1.65
N VAL A 28 8.23 -13.72 -2.27
CA VAL A 28 7.08 -12.83 -2.11
C VAL A 28 5.89 -13.43 -2.86
N ASN A 29 4.82 -13.73 -2.13
CA ASN A 29 3.57 -14.20 -2.72
C ASN A 29 2.67 -12.99 -2.99
N GLU A 30 2.79 -12.43 -4.19
CA GLU A 30 2.04 -11.25 -4.63
C GLU A 30 0.52 -11.50 -4.61
N GLU A 31 0.06 -12.70 -4.94
CA GLU A 31 -1.36 -13.07 -4.90
C GLU A 31 -1.93 -13.02 -3.47
N SER A 32 -1.16 -13.47 -2.48
CA SER A 32 -1.56 -13.41 -1.07
C SER A 32 -1.55 -11.97 -0.55
N ILE A 33 -0.59 -11.16 -0.99
CA ILE A 33 -0.55 -9.72 -0.67
C ILE A 33 -1.79 -9.04 -1.26
N MET A 34 -2.12 -9.35 -2.51
CA MET A 34 -3.33 -8.86 -3.18
C MET A 34 -4.60 -9.24 -2.42
N ALA A 35 -4.75 -10.52 -2.10
CA ALA A 35 -5.90 -11.02 -1.37
C ALA A 35 -6.00 -10.37 0.03
N ASN A 36 -4.88 -10.10 0.70
CA ASN A 36 -4.86 -9.42 1.99
C ASN A 36 -5.23 -7.94 1.87
N ILE A 37 -4.75 -7.24 0.83
CA ILE A 37 -5.15 -5.86 0.53
C ILE A 37 -6.65 -5.80 0.23
N GLN A 38 -7.18 -6.72 -0.58
CA GLN A 38 -8.62 -6.84 -0.86
C GLN A 38 -9.42 -7.14 0.42
N LYS A 39 -8.89 -7.97 1.34
CA LYS A 39 -9.51 -8.25 2.64
C LYS A 39 -9.61 -7.03 3.57
N THR A 40 -8.74 -6.03 3.42
CA THR A 40 -8.89 -4.74 4.13
C THR A 40 -9.98 -3.85 3.54
N GLY A 41 -10.75 -4.36 2.58
CA GLY A 41 -11.89 -3.69 1.97
C GLY A 41 -11.49 -2.49 1.11
N GLY A 42 -10.21 -2.37 0.73
CA GLY A 42 -9.70 -1.24 -0.06
C GLY A 42 -9.47 0.06 0.73
N ARG A 43 -9.53 0.02 2.07
CA ARG A 43 -9.34 1.22 2.92
C ARG A 43 -7.93 1.78 2.93
N ILE A 44 -6.94 0.92 2.65
CA ILE A 44 -5.54 1.32 2.46
C ILE A 44 -5.42 2.35 1.32
N PHE A 45 -6.35 2.35 0.36
CA PHE A 45 -6.36 3.30 -0.76
C PHE A 45 -7.04 4.63 -0.45
N SER A 46 -7.47 4.89 0.79
CA SER A 46 -8.15 6.13 1.18
C SER A 46 -7.36 7.41 0.84
N GLU A 47 -6.03 7.36 0.95
CA GLU A 47 -5.15 8.47 0.57
C GLU A 47 -5.13 8.71 -0.95
N PHE A 48 -5.10 7.65 -1.76
CA PHE A 48 -5.15 7.74 -3.22
C PHE A 48 -6.51 8.25 -3.72
N ILE A 49 -7.60 7.87 -3.05
CA ILE A 49 -8.94 8.39 -3.35
C ILE A 49 -9.04 9.87 -2.95
N LEU A 50 -8.45 10.28 -1.83
CA LEU A 50 -8.38 11.69 -1.45
C LEU A 50 -7.65 12.52 -2.52
N ASP A 51 -6.49 12.05 -2.98
CA ASP A 51 -5.72 12.71 -4.05
C ASP A 51 -6.50 12.77 -5.37
N LEU A 52 -7.21 11.69 -5.74
CA LEU A 52 -8.10 11.66 -6.90
C LEU A 52 -9.20 12.72 -6.81
N LEU A 53 -9.86 12.85 -5.65
CA LEU A 53 -10.90 13.86 -5.42
C LEU A 53 -10.33 15.28 -5.54
N LEU A 54 -9.14 15.53 -4.98
CA LEU A 54 -8.45 16.82 -5.13
C LEU A 54 -8.13 17.12 -6.60
N LYS A 55 -7.62 16.15 -7.36
CA LYS A 55 -7.36 16.26 -8.80
C LYS A 55 -8.61 16.52 -9.63
N ARG A 56 -9.77 16.03 -9.20
CA ARG A 56 -11.08 16.30 -9.82
C ARG A 56 -11.67 17.65 -9.45
N GLY A 57 -10.96 18.46 -8.66
CA GLY A 57 -11.37 19.81 -8.29
C GLY A 57 -12.28 19.89 -7.07
N PHE A 58 -12.39 18.82 -6.27
CA PHE A 58 -13.10 18.90 -5.00
C PHE A 58 -12.32 19.80 -4.02
N PRO A 59 -13.02 20.68 -3.28
CA PRO A 59 -12.40 21.40 -2.17
C PRO A 59 -11.84 20.41 -1.15
N ARG A 60 -10.65 20.71 -0.62
CA ARG A 60 -9.93 19.83 0.32
C ARG A 60 -10.79 19.37 1.49
N ILE A 61 -11.57 20.28 2.08
CA ILE A 61 -12.48 19.99 3.19
C ILE A 61 -13.58 18.99 2.78
N SER A 62 -14.15 19.16 1.60
CA SER A 62 -15.20 18.26 1.08
C SER A 62 -14.62 16.88 0.79
N ALA A 63 -13.44 16.81 0.15
CA ALA A 63 -12.76 15.55 -0.13
C ALA A 63 -12.43 14.77 1.15
N TYR A 64 -11.91 15.44 2.18
CA TYR A 64 -11.68 14.81 3.49
C TYR A 64 -12.96 14.26 4.12
N ARG A 65 -14.06 15.05 4.08
CA ARG A 65 -15.34 14.63 4.66
C ARG A 65 -15.92 13.40 3.94
N ILE A 66 -15.78 13.35 2.62
CA ILE A 66 -16.22 12.22 1.80
C ILE A 66 -15.45 10.95 2.19
N VAL A 67 -14.11 11.02 2.21
CA VAL A 67 -13.24 9.88 2.56
C VAL A 67 -13.48 9.44 4.00
N GLN A 68 -13.65 10.37 4.94
CA GLN A 68 -13.94 10.07 6.34
C GLN A 68 -15.26 9.32 6.48
N LYS A 69 -16.35 9.81 5.85
CA LYS A 69 -17.65 9.12 5.86
C LYS A 69 -17.56 7.72 5.27
N ALA A 70 -16.87 7.57 4.14
CA ALA A 70 -16.69 6.24 3.53
C ALA A 70 -15.85 5.30 4.42
N SER A 71 -14.91 5.84 5.20
CA SER A 71 -14.09 5.05 6.13
C SER A 71 -14.83 4.64 7.39
N GLU A 72 -15.86 5.38 7.81
CA GLU A 72 -16.72 5.02 8.95
C GLU A 72 -17.62 3.82 8.63
N ILE A 73 -17.97 3.63 7.36
CA ILE A 73 -18.76 2.48 6.91
C ILE A 73 -17.84 1.25 6.80
N THR A 74 -18.02 0.30 7.72
CA THR A 74 -17.21 -0.94 7.85
C THR A 74 -17.87 -2.17 7.26
N ASP A 75 -19.19 -2.11 7.06
CA ASP A 75 -20.01 -3.26 6.64
C ASP A 75 -19.92 -3.57 5.14
N VAL A 76 -19.39 -2.65 4.34
CA VAL A 76 -19.28 -2.79 2.88
C VAL A 76 -17.86 -2.46 2.41
N PRO A 77 -17.45 -2.96 1.23
CA PRO A 77 -16.20 -2.57 0.58
C PRO A 77 -16.11 -1.05 0.44
N PHE A 78 -14.90 -0.49 0.55
CA PHE A 78 -14.68 0.96 0.51
C PHE A 78 -15.15 1.60 -0.81
N ILE A 79 -15.08 0.87 -1.93
CA ILE A 79 -15.64 1.29 -3.23
C ILE A 79 -17.16 1.49 -3.12
N ASP A 80 -17.87 0.54 -2.52
CA ASP A 80 -19.32 0.60 -2.38
C ASP A 80 -19.72 1.71 -1.40
N ALA A 81 -18.95 1.90 -0.32
CA ALA A 81 -19.13 3.01 0.61
C ALA A 81 -18.97 4.38 -0.07
N LEU A 82 -18.00 4.52 -0.98
CA LEU A 82 -17.81 5.74 -1.78
C LEU A 82 -18.96 5.97 -2.77
N LEU A 83 -19.43 4.92 -3.44
CA LEU A 83 -20.54 4.99 -4.41
C LEU A 83 -21.90 5.28 -3.76
N GLN A 84 -22.07 5.02 -2.46
CA GLN A 84 -23.26 5.44 -1.72
C GLN A 84 -23.31 6.97 -1.51
N ILE A 85 -22.18 7.66 -1.63
CA ILE A 85 -22.11 9.11 -1.46
C ILE A 85 -22.52 9.78 -2.79
N PRO A 86 -23.64 10.53 -2.85
CA PRO A 86 -24.16 11.07 -4.11
C PRO A 86 -23.21 12.09 -4.77
N GLU A 87 -22.37 12.77 -3.99
CA GLU A 87 -21.35 13.70 -4.49
C GLU A 87 -20.25 12.97 -5.30
N VAL A 88 -19.88 11.76 -4.86
CA VAL A 88 -18.88 10.92 -5.52
C VAL A 88 -19.50 10.19 -6.70
N ALA A 89 -20.67 9.59 -6.51
CA ALA A 89 -21.36 8.81 -7.55
C ALA A 89 -21.72 9.62 -8.81
N ARG A 90 -21.85 10.95 -8.69
CA ARG A 90 -22.09 11.85 -9.82
C ARG A 90 -20.82 12.21 -10.60
N THR A 91 -19.65 12.07 -9.98
CA THR A 91 -18.40 12.64 -10.49
C THR A 91 -17.37 11.57 -10.85
N LEU A 92 -17.43 10.42 -10.18
CA LEU A 92 -16.51 9.31 -10.34
C LEU A 92 -17.30 8.04 -10.66
N SER A 93 -16.89 7.36 -11.72
CA SER A 93 -17.38 6.03 -12.09
C SER A 93 -16.68 4.94 -11.27
N ARG A 94 -17.31 3.76 -11.15
CA ARG A 94 -16.72 2.62 -10.43
C ARG A 94 -15.37 2.24 -11.03
N GLU A 95 -15.28 2.25 -12.35
CA GLU A 95 -14.10 1.90 -13.13
C GLU A 95 -12.93 2.85 -12.85
N GLU A 96 -13.20 4.13 -12.64
CA GLU A 96 -12.17 5.13 -12.28
C GLU A 96 -11.64 4.91 -10.86
N ILE A 97 -12.53 4.60 -9.91
CA ILE A 97 -12.14 4.28 -8.54
C ILE A 97 -11.30 3.00 -8.51
N GLU A 98 -11.72 1.97 -9.24
CA GLU A 98 -10.98 0.71 -9.39
C GLU A 98 -9.62 0.90 -10.09
N SER A 99 -9.50 1.87 -11.01
CA SER A 99 -8.23 2.17 -11.67
C SER A 99 -7.16 2.72 -10.72
N VAL A 100 -7.58 3.49 -9.70
CA VAL A 100 -6.69 4.08 -8.70
C VAL A 100 -6.40 3.12 -7.54
N MET A 101 -7.28 2.13 -7.34
CA MET A 101 -7.07 1.03 -6.39
C MET A 101 -6.19 -0.11 -6.92
N ARG A 102 -5.45 0.14 -8.01
CA ARG A 102 -4.49 -0.85 -8.51
C ARG A 102 -3.23 -0.86 -7.62
N PRO A 103 -2.71 -2.03 -7.23
CA PRO A 103 -1.50 -2.14 -6.43
C PRO A 103 -0.27 -1.54 -7.13
N ASP A 104 -0.24 -1.55 -8.46
CA ASP A 104 0.80 -0.88 -9.26
C ASP A 104 0.86 0.63 -8.98
N ALA A 105 -0.24 1.25 -8.56
CA ALA A 105 -0.29 2.65 -8.15
C ALA A 105 0.17 2.86 -6.70
N CYS A 106 0.08 1.83 -5.84
CA CYS A 106 0.59 1.85 -4.47
C CYS A 106 2.10 1.64 -4.37
N LEU A 107 2.71 1.01 -5.37
CA LEU A 107 4.16 0.94 -5.54
C LEU A 107 4.65 2.26 -6.14
N GLY A 108 4.54 3.34 -5.34
CA GLY A 108 4.98 4.68 -5.74
C GLY A 108 6.35 4.62 -6.42
N ASP A 109 6.42 5.11 -7.65
CA ASP A 109 7.59 5.24 -8.52
C ASP A 109 8.68 4.17 -8.32
N VAL A 110 8.31 2.88 -8.24
CA VAL A 110 9.28 1.78 -8.51
C VAL A 110 9.49 1.66 -10.02
N LYS A 111 9.58 2.80 -10.71
CA LYS A 111 10.29 2.89 -11.98
C LYS A 111 11.76 2.74 -11.65
N THR A 112 12.18 1.48 -11.61
CA THR A 112 13.45 1.03 -12.21
C THR A 112 14.56 2.09 -12.21
N ASP A 113 15.25 2.26 -11.10
CA ASP A 113 16.66 2.65 -11.11
C ASP A 113 17.47 1.44 -11.62
N ASN A 114 17.21 1.08 -12.88
CA ASN A 114 17.94 0.05 -13.60
C ASN A 114 18.74 0.74 -14.72
N ASN A 115 19.56 1.70 -14.31
CA ASN A 115 20.72 2.20 -15.04
C ASN A 115 21.60 2.96 -14.03
N SER A 116 22.71 2.44 -13.53
CA SER A 116 24.00 2.63 -14.23
C SER A 116 25.09 1.73 -13.64
N GLY A 117 25.06 0.44 -13.98
CA GLY A 117 26.30 -0.32 -14.14
C GLY A 117 26.94 0.08 -15.46
N ARG A 118 27.68 1.19 -15.47
CA ARG A 118 28.71 1.53 -16.48
C ARG A 118 29.51 2.74 -16.02
N ARG A 119 30.50 2.49 -15.16
CA ARG A 119 31.88 2.94 -15.27
C ARG A 119 32.73 2.23 -14.24
#